data_AF-A0AAU6XV58-F1
#
_entry.id   AF-A0AAU6XV58-F1
#
_cell.length_a   1.000
_cell.length_b   1.000
_cell.length_c   1.000
_cell.angle_alpha   90.00
_cell.angle_beta   90.00
_cell.angle_gamma   90.00
#
_symmetry.space_group_name_H-M   'P 1'
#
loop_
_entity.id
_entity.type
_entity.pdbx_description
1 polymer ?
#
loop_
_entity_poly.entity_id
_entity_poly.type
_entity_poly.pdbx_seq_one_letter_code
_entity_poly.pdbx_strand_id
1 'polypeptide(L)'
;MNTNEKLNGTLVLVHPQLENDPAGKQGKVAVVNYDRQQSSEVYVGFTDGTEAIYRPDQLMKLKSYEEIRQDLADNGPAMKPAEFGALYKIMMLQERNTAQANWSSLEIARDNPGILDRALEPARQEQGLDMQQGVER
;
A
#
# COMPACT_ATOMS: atom_id res chain seq x y z
N MET A 1 3.00 -2.81 -17.01
CA MET A 1 1.87 -3.75 -17.11
C MET A 1 0.66 -3.04 -16.52
N ASN A 2 -0.41 -2.86 -17.30
CA ASN A 2 -1.62 -2.16 -16.84
C ASN A 2 -2.51 -3.16 -16.09
N THR A 3 -2.40 -3.23 -14.78
CA THR A 3 -3.24 -4.09 -13.96
C THR A 3 -4.47 -3.30 -13.52
N ASN A 4 -5.62 -3.58 -14.14
CA ASN A 4 -6.94 -3.19 -13.63
C ASN A 4 -7.22 -3.95 -12.33
N GLU A 5 -6.49 -3.62 -11.26
CA GLU A 5 -6.57 -4.31 -9.98
C GLU A 5 -7.86 -3.90 -9.25
N LYS A 6 -8.60 -4.89 -8.74
CA LYS A 6 -9.76 -4.64 -7.89
C LYS A 6 -9.29 -4.59 -6.44
N LEU A 7 -9.51 -3.47 -5.78
CA LEU A 7 -9.09 -3.30 -4.39
C LEU A 7 -10.10 -3.84 -3.37
N ASN A 8 -11.35 -4.12 -3.74
CA ASN A 8 -12.37 -4.60 -2.80
C ASN A 8 -11.89 -5.83 -2.01
N GLY A 9 -11.97 -5.76 -0.69
CA GLY A 9 -11.49 -6.78 0.24
C GLY A 9 -9.98 -6.74 0.53
N THR A 10 -9.24 -5.81 -0.09
CA THR A 10 -7.80 -5.64 0.12
C THR A 10 -7.53 -4.89 1.43
N LEU A 11 -6.52 -5.34 2.16
CA LEU A 11 -6.00 -4.63 3.31
C LEU A 11 -5.09 -3.49 2.86
N VAL A 12 -5.33 -2.30 3.40
CA VAL A 12 -4.55 -1.09 3.11
C VAL A 12 -4.16 -0.40 4.41
N LEU A 13 -3.07 0.35 4.38
CA LEU A 13 -2.61 1.22 5.45
C LEU A 13 -2.91 2.67 5.04
N VAL A 14 -3.59 3.42 5.90
CA VAL A 14 -3.70 4.88 5.72
C VAL A 14 -2.30 5.47 5.83
N HIS A 15 -1.89 6.26 4.84
CA HIS A 15 -0.52 6.79 4.74
C HIS A 15 -0.08 7.40 6.09
N PRO A 16 1.00 6.90 6.73
CA PRO A 16 1.36 7.32 8.09
C PRO A 16 1.69 8.82 8.24
N GLN A 17 2.08 9.47 7.15
CA GLN A 17 2.45 10.89 7.11
C GLN A 17 1.41 11.74 6.38
N LEU A 18 0.15 11.30 6.32
CA LEU A 18 -0.91 12.04 5.64
C LEU A 18 -1.21 13.35 6.40
N GLU A 19 -0.90 14.52 5.85
CA GLU A 19 -1.07 15.80 6.56
C GLU A 19 -2.54 16.14 6.86
N ASN A 20 -3.43 15.93 5.88
CA ASN A 20 -4.85 16.23 5.99
C ASN A 20 -5.66 14.94 5.98
N ASP A 21 -5.69 14.26 7.12
CA ASP A 21 -6.43 13.02 7.28
C ASP A 21 -7.91 13.29 7.59
N PRO A 22 -8.85 12.94 6.70
CA PRO A 22 -10.28 13.20 6.89
C PRO A 22 -10.90 12.46 8.07
N ALA A 23 -10.32 11.33 8.53
CA ALA A 23 -10.87 10.51 9.61
C ALA A 23 -9.94 10.36 10.82
N GLY A 24 -8.73 10.94 10.77
CA GLY A 24 -7.75 10.85 11.85
C GLY A 24 -7.27 9.41 12.12
N LYS A 25 -7.12 8.61 11.06
CA LYS A 25 -6.69 7.21 11.09
C LYS A 25 -5.32 6.97 10.43
N GLN A 26 -4.43 7.97 10.37
CA GLN A 26 -3.05 7.84 9.92
C GLN A 26 -2.38 6.60 10.51
N GLY A 27 -1.74 5.80 9.67
CA GLY A 27 -1.07 4.58 10.07
C GLY A 27 -2.00 3.47 10.58
N LYS A 28 -3.32 3.58 10.44
CA LYS A 28 -4.24 2.48 10.74
C LYS A 28 -4.45 1.62 9.50
N VAL A 29 -4.55 0.32 9.74
CA VAL A 29 -4.91 -0.65 8.72
C VAL A 29 -6.43 -0.66 8.57
N ALA A 30 -6.90 -0.70 7.32
CA ALA A 30 -8.30 -0.74 6.94
C ALA A 30 -8.52 -1.80 5.86
N VAL A 31 -9.78 -2.19 5.66
CA VAL A 31 -10.21 -3.03 4.54
C VAL A 31 -10.93 -2.14 3.53
N VAL A 32 -10.62 -2.30 2.25
CA VAL A 32 -11.36 -1.62 1.19
C VAL A 32 -12.73 -2.27 1.03
N ASN A 33 -13.79 -1.55 1.42
CA ASN A 33 -15.17 -2.02 1.29
C ASN A 33 -15.66 -1.86 -0.15
N TYR A 34 -15.35 -0.72 -0.75
CA TYR A 34 -15.77 -0.40 -2.11
C TYR A 34 -14.74 0.47 -2.80
N ASP A 35 -14.36 0.04 -4.00
CA ASP A 35 -13.49 0.78 -4.86
C ASP A 35 -14.04 0.81 -6.30
N ARG A 36 -14.26 2.01 -6.82
CA ARG A 36 -14.67 2.21 -8.21
C ARG A 36 -13.44 2.68 -8.99
N GLN A 37 -13.00 1.89 -9.97
CA GLN A 37 -11.74 2.11 -10.71
C GLN A 37 -11.57 3.48 -11.38
N GLN A 38 -12.67 4.20 -11.64
CA GLN A 38 -12.66 5.55 -12.23
C GLN A 38 -12.94 6.66 -11.21
N SER A 39 -13.11 6.29 -9.94
CA SER A 39 -13.29 7.24 -8.84
C SER A 39 -11.94 7.57 -8.21
N SER A 40 -11.79 8.83 -7.80
CA SER A 40 -10.74 9.29 -6.89
C SER A 40 -11.04 8.95 -5.43
N GLU A 41 -12.08 8.15 -5.17
CA GLU A 41 -12.55 7.80 -3.84
C GLU A 41 -12.49 6.29 -3.63
N VAL A 42 -11.85 5.90 -2.53
CA VAL A 42 -11.79 4.54 -2.02
C VAL A 42 -12.47 4.51 -0.65
N TYR A 43 -13.47 3.66 -0.51
CA TYR A 43 -14.24 3.50 0.72
C TYR A 43 -13.61 2.39 1.54
N VAL A 44 -13.22 2.71 2.77
CA VAL A 44 -12.53 1.78 3.66
C VAL A 44 -13.27 1.64 4.99
N GLY A 45 -13.23 0.44 5.56
CA GLY A 45 -13.72 0.13 6.90
C GLY A 45 -12.57 -0.19 7.86
N PHE A 46 -12.67 0.30 9.09
CA PHE A 46 -11.73 0.02 10.17
C PHE A 46 -12.29 -1.04 11.13
N THR A 47 -11.42 -1.65 11.94
CA THR A 47 -11.80 -2.67 12.92
C THR A 47 -12.65 -2.15 14.07
N ASP A 48 -12.67 -0.84 14.30
CA ASP A 48 -13.55 -0.18 15.28
C ASP A 48 -14.96 0.11 14.73
N GLY A 49 -15.25 -0.30 13.49
CA GLY A 49 -16.53 -0.09 12.82
C GLY A 49 -16.65 1.28 12.14
N THR A 50 -15.64 2.15 12.24
CA THR A 50 -15.63 3.42 11.51
C THR A 50 -15.44 3.16 10.01
N GLU A 51 -16.08 3.97 9.18
CA GLU A 51 -15.84 4.03 7.74
C GLU A 51 -15.29 5.40 7.34
N ALA A 52 -14.48 5.43 6.29
CA ALA A 52 -13.94 6.67 5.75
C ALA A 52 -13.71 6.57 4.23
N ILE A 53 -13.53 7.73 3.61
CA ILE A 53 -13.23 7.86 2.19
C ILE A 53 -11.85 8.49 2.08
N TYR A 54 -10.99 7.87 1.28
CA TYR A 54 -9.65 8.37 0.96
C TYR A 54 -9.44 8.41 -0.54
N ARG A 55 -8.47 9.21 -0.97
CA ARG A 55 -7.91 9.08 -2.30
C ARG A 55 -6.98 7.88 -2.39
N PRO A 56 -6.78 7.29 -3.58
CA PRO A 56 -5.91 6.12 -3.72
C PRO A 56 -4.44 6.35 -3.32
N ASP A 57 -3.93 7.58 -3.47
CA ASP A 57 -2.57 7.98 -3.08
C ASP A 57 -2.40 8.12 -1.55
N GLN A 58 -3.50 8.26 -0.83
CA GLN A 58 -3.53 8.36 0.63
C GLN A 58 -3.59 6.99 1.31
N LEU A 59 -3.77 5.93 0.52
CA LEU A 59 -3.82 4.55 0.97
C LEU A 59 -2.62 3.80 0.41
N MET A 60 -2.00 2.98 1.25
CA MET A 60 -0.83 2.19 0.90
C MET A 60 -1.18 0.72 0.98
N LYS A 61 -0.78 -0.07 -0.02
CA LYS A 61 -0.83 -1.53 0.03
C LYS A 61 0.60 -2.08 0.07
N LEU A 62 0.73 -3.35 0.43
CA LEU A 62 2.01 -4.04 0.32
C LEU A 62 2.38 -4.17 -1.16
N LYS A 63 3.65 -3.90 -1.48
CA LYS A 63 4.23 -4.37 -2.74
C LYS A 63 4.14 -5.88 -2.83
N SER A 64 4.21 -6.43 -4.04
CA SER A 64 4.15 -7.87 -4.22
C SER A 64 5.34 -8.58 -3.55
N TYR A 65 5.14 -9.87 -3.24
CA TYR A 65 6.20 -10.72 -2.71
C TYR A 65 7.45 -10.67 -3.59
N GLU A 66 7.28 -10.68 -4.91
CA GLU A 66 8.40 -10.68 -5.85
C GLU A 66 9.18 -9.36 -5.84
N GLU A 67 8.48 -8.22 -5.74
CA GLU A 67 9.14 -6.91 -5.61
C GLU A 67 9.94 -6.79 -4.32
N ILE A 68 9.36 -7.24 -3.19
CA ILE A 68 10.06 -7.22 -1.89
C ILE A 68 11.24 -8.19 -1.90
N ARG A 69 11.07 -9.39 -2.45
CA ARG A 69 12.14 -10.39 -2.58
C ARG A 69 13.28 -9.87 -3.45
N GLN A 70 12.95 -9.20 -4.55
CA GLN A 70 13.94 -8.60 -5.45
C GLN A 70 14.69 -7.44 -4.78
N ASP A 71 13.98 -6.54 -4.08
CA ASP A 71 14.61 -5.43 -3.35
C ASP A 71 15.57 -5.93 -2.24
N LEU A 72 15.19 -6.99 -1.52
CA LEU A 72 16.08 -7.65 -0.56
C LEU A 72 17.33 -8.26 -1.21
N ALA A 73 17.20 -8.84 -2.41
CA ALA A 73 18.33 -9.42 -3.13
C ALA A 73 19.30 -8.35 -3.66
N ASP A 74 18.76 -7.27 -4.23
CA ASP A 74 19.54 -6.23 -4.89
C ASP A 74 20.12 -5.24 -3.90
N ASN A 75 19.32 -4.80 -2.92
CA ASN A 75 19.67 -3.71 -2.02
C ASN A 75 19.98 -4.17 -0.59
N GLY A 76 19.65 -5.41 -0.23
CA GLY A 76 19.83 -5.96 1.12
C GLY A 76 21.22 -5.76 1.72
N PRO A 77 22.33 -5.98 0.99
CA PRO A 77 23.68 -5.76 1.52
C PRO A 77 23.98 -4.31 1.96
N ALA A 78 23.26 -3.33 1.41
CA ALA A 78 23.41 -1.91 1.75
C ALA A 78 22.39 -1.41 2.79
N MET A 79 21.42 -2.25 3.19
CA MET A 79 20.40 -1.88 4.16
C MET A 79 20.95 -1.91 5.59
N LYS A 80 20.36 -1.10 6.47
CA LYS A 80 20.61 -1.26 7.91
C LYS A 80 20.06 -2.62 8.37
N PRO A 81 20.70 -3.29 9.34
CA PRO A 81 20.23 -4.59 9.83
C PRO A 81 18.76 -4.60 10.27
N ALA A 82 18.29 -3.52 10.91
CA ALA A 82 16.89 -3.39 11.33
C ALA A 82 15.92 -3.27 10.15
N GLU A 83 16.27 -2.48 9.13
CA GLU A 83 15.47 -2.29 7.90
C GLU A 83 15.39 -3.61 7.11
N PHE A 84 16.53 -4.28 6.92
CA PHE A 84 16.59 -5.61 6.29
C PHE A 84 15.72 -6.62 7.05
N GLY A 85 15.87 -6.71 8.36
CA GLY A 85 15.12 -7.66 9.19
C GLY A 85 13.60 -7.43 9.13
N ALA A 86 13.16 -6.18 9.13
CA ALA A 86 11.75 -5.83 9.00
C ALA A 86 11.19 -6.22 7.63
N LEU A 87 11.90 -5.88 6.55
CA LEU A 87 11.48 -6.18 5.18
C LEU A 87 11.48 -7.69 4.89
N TYR A 88 12.50 -8.42 5.36
CA TYR A 88 12.55 -9.88 5.29
C TYR A 88 11.38 -10.54 6.04
N LYS A 89 11.01 -10.02 7.22
CA LYS A 89 9.85 -10.52 7.96
C LYS A 89 8.54 -10.30 7.19
N ILE A 90 8.36 -9.15 6.53
CA ILE A 90 7.21 -8.90 5.65
C ILE A 90 7.16 -9.92 4.52
N MET A 91 8.29 -10.18 3.84
CA MET A 91 8.39 -11.18 2.77
C MET A 91 7.96 -12.57 3.24
N MET A 92 8.48 -13.03 4.39
CA MET A 92 8.13 -14.31 4.99
C MET A 92 6.64 -14.42 5.39
N LEU A 93 6.01 -13.31 5.76
CA LEU A 93 4.58 -13.27 6.08
C LEU A 93 3.72 -13.33 4.81
N GLN A 94 4.14 -12.66 3.74
CA GLN A 94 3.43 -12.70 2.46
C GLN A 94 3.40 -14.11 1.84
N GLU A 95 4.45 -14.90 2.02
CA GLU A 95 4.47 -16.31 1.57
C GLU A 95 3.35 -17.15 2.19
N ARG A 96 2.90 -16.80 3.41
CA ARG A 96 1.77 -17.47 4.08
C ARG A 96 0.42 -17.11 3.47
N ASN A 97 0.33 -15.95 2.83
CA ASN A 97 -0.85 -15.43 2.14
C ASN A 97 -2.17 -15.52 2.93
N THR A 98 -2.14 -15.18 4.22
CA THR A 98 -3.34 -15.10 5.06
C THR A 98 -3.67 -13.65 5.40
N ALA A 99 -4.95 -13.35 5.66
CA ALA A 99 -5.38 -12.01 6.08
C ALA A 99 -4.64 -11.51 7.33
N GLN A 100 -4.41 -12.40 8.31
CA GLN A 100 -3.66 -12.06 9.52
C GLN A 100 -2.18 -11.76 9.23
N ALA A 101 -1.55 -12.51 8.31
CA ALA A 101 -0.18 -12.26 7.91
C ALA A 101 -0.06 -10.93 7.16
N ASN A 102 -0.97 -10.65 6.24
CA ASN A 102 -1.02 -9.39 5.48
C ASN A 102 -1.26 -8.18 6.41
N TRP A 103 -2.16 -8.31 7.39
CA TRP A 103 -2.37 -7.31 8.44
C TRP A 103 -1.07 -7.03 9.20
N SER A 104 -0.43 -8.10 9.70
CA SER A 104 0.82 -8.00 10.46
C SER A 104 1.94 -7.36 9.64
N SER A 105 2.01 -7.65 8.34
CA SER A 105 2.97 -7.04 7.42
C SER A 105 2.78 -5.52 7.29
N LEU A 106 1.54 -5.05 7.19
CA LEU A 106 1.24 -3.61 7.14
C LEU A 106 1.59 -2.91 8.47
N GLU A 107 1.38 -3.56 9.61
CA GLU A 107 1.81 -3.04 10.91
C GLU A 107 3.33 -2.96 11.04
N ILE A 108 4.06 -3.98 10.55
CA ILE A 108 5.52 -3.95 10.51
C ILE A 108 6.00 -2.78 9.65
N ALA A 109 5.41 -2.56 8.48
CA ALA A 109 5.77 -1.44 7.62
C ALA A 109 5.52 -0.09 8.32
N ARG A 110 4.36 0.09 8.96
CA ARG A 110 4.03 1.28 9.76
C ARG A 110 5.07 1.55 10.85
N ASP A 111 5.47 0.51 11.58
CA ASP A 111 6.38 0.65 12.73
C ASP A 111 7.84 0.83 12.29
N ASN A 112 8.15 0.69 11.00
CA ASN A 112 9.49 0.81 10.43
C ASN A 112 9.50 1.85 9.29
N PRO A 113 9.49 3.16 9.58
CA PRO A 113 9.38 4.20 8.56
C PRO A 113 10.49 4.16 7.49
N GLY A 114 11.68 3.64 7.83
CA GLY A 114 12.81 3.51 6.90
C GLY A 114 12.61 2.47 5.78
N ILE A 115 11.54 1.67 5.82
CA ILE A 115 11.23 0.69 4.77
C ILE A 115 9.90 0.97 4.05
N LEU A 116 9.21 2.08 4.33
CA LEU A 116 7.88 2.34 3.74
C LEU A 116 7.93 2.26 2.21
N ASP A 117 8.85 2.97 1.56
CA ASP A 117 8.96 2.98 0.10
C ASP A 117 9.42 1.63 -0.50
N ARG A 118 9.97 0.74 0.33
CA ARG A 118 10.42 -0.61 -0.07
C ARG A 118 9.33 -1.65 0.13
N ALA A 119 8.51 -1.49 1.15
CA ALA A 119 7.46 -2.44 1.52
C ALA A 119 6.10 -2.09 0.94
N LEU A 120 5.83 -0.80 0.69
CA LEU A 120 4.52 -0.28 0.35
C LEU A 120 4.52 0.46 -0.99
N GLU A 121 3.35 0.50 -1.59
CA GLU A 121 3.04 1.33 -2.76
C GLU A 121 1.63 1.90 -2.63
N PRO A 122 1.30 2.99 -3.35
CA PRO A 122 -0.06 3.51 -3.40
C PRO A 122 -1.06 2.40 -3.77
N ALA A 123 -2.23 2.39 -3.13
CA ALA A 123 -3.25 1.37 -3.35
C ALA A 123 -3.66 1.30 -4.83
N ARG A 124 -3.69 2.46 -5.50
CA ARG A 124 -3.74 2.55 -6.95
C ARG A 124 -2.77 3.62 -7.43
N GLN A 125 -2.03 3.34 -8.49
CA GLN A 125 -1.34 4.39 -9.23
C GLN A 125 -2.38 5.21 -9.99
N GLU A 126 -2.38 6.53 -9.79
CA GLU A 126 -3.16 7.42 -10.65
C GLU A 126 -2.64 7.24 -12.08
N GLN A 127 -3.50 6.78 -12.99
CA GLN A 127 -3.16 6.83 -14.41
C GLN A 127 -3.04 8.31 -14.76
N GLY A 128 -1.80 8.77 -14.95
CA GLY A 128 -1.57 10.00 -15.70
C GLY A 128 -2.35 9.84 -17.00
N LEU A 129 -3.34 10.70 -17.21
CA LEU A 129 -3.90 10.92 -18.53
C LEU A 129 -2.74 11.44 -19.39
N ASP A 130 -1.98 10.53 -19.99
CA ASP A 130 -1.23 10.85 -21.20
C ASP A 130 -2.29 11.17 -22.26
N MET A 131 -2.77 12.41 -22.20
CA MET A 131 -3.33 13.10 -23.35
C MET A 131 -2.18 13.19 -24.35
N GLN A 132 -1.95 12.12 -25.11
CA GLN A 132 -1.41 12.26 -26.44
C GLN A 132 -2.41 13.13 -27.19
N GLN A 133 -2.10 14.42 -27.17
CA GLN A 133 -2.69 15.43 -28.01
C GLN A 133 -2.64 14.87 -29.44
N GLY A 134 -3.78 14.39 -29.92
CA GLY A 134 -4.13 14.63 -31.31
C GLY A 134 -4.13 16.14 -31.52
N VAL A 135 -3.77 16.56 -32.74
CA VAL A 135 -3.43 17.93 -33.18
C VAL A 135 -1.90 18.13 -33.04
N GLU A 136 -1.11 18.08 -34.12
CA GLU A 136 -1.20 18.97 -35.28
C GLU A 136 -0.76 18.36 -36.64
N ARG A 137 -1.64 18.60 -37.63
CA ARG A 137 -1.47 18.81 -39.08
C ARG A 137 -1.08 17.66 -40.01
#